data_AF-A0A0V0QLR7-F1
#
_entry.id   AF-A0A0V0QLR7-F1
#
_cell.length_a   1.000
_cell.length_b   1.000
_cell.length_c   1.000
_cell.angle_alpha   90.00
_cell.angle_beta   90.00
_cell.angle_gamma   90.00
#
_symmetry.space_group_name_H-M   'P 1'
#
loop_
_entity.id
_entity.type
_entity.pdbx_description
1 polymer ?
#
loop_
_entity_poly.entity_id
_entity_poly.type
_entity_poly.pdbx_seq_one_letter_code
_entity_poly.pdbx_strand_id
1 'polypeptide(L)'
;MFKYLLLAVLLISVTFAEISDKDMENFMECMSEIEETCDVPKDPQDYDECKVDEDKEAEDVTGAEYFGYVKDCYGAMADDSEGDCKKYYEGVVECSGSVLGFALALLALVALLI
;
A
#
# COMPACT_ATOMS: atom_id res chain seq x y z
N MET A 1 30.01 -8.41 -9.10
CA MET A 1 29.78 -6.97 -8.80
C MET A 1 28.66 -6.39 -9.64
N PHE A 2 28.66 -6.54 -10.98
CA PHE A 2 27.61 -5.98 -11.84
C PHE A 2 26.17 -6.46 -11.51
N LYS A 3 26.02 -7.72 -11.07
CA LYS A 3 24.74 -8.32 -10.67
C LYS A 3 24.08 -7.61 -9.48
N TYR A 4 24.85 -7.22 -8.47
CA TYR A 4 24.34 -6.49 -7.29
C TYR A 4 23.98 -5.04 -7.62
N LEU A 5 24.64 -4.45 -8.62
CA LEU A 5 24.36 -3.10 -9.09
C LEU A 5 23.05 -3.06 -9.90
N LEU A 6 22.80 -4.06 -10.73
CA LEU A 6 21.50 -4.28 -11.39
C LEU A 6 20.36 -4.49 -10.39
N LEU A 7 20.62 -5.25 -9.32
CA LEU A 7 19.64 -5.52 -8.27
C LEU A 7 19.29 -4.26 -7.47
N ALA A 8 20.29 -3.43 -7.14
CA ALA A 8 20.08 -2.14 -6.51
C ALA A 8 19.33 -1.15 -7.42
N VAL A 9 19.64 -1.13 -8.72
CA VAL A 9 18.90 -0.30 -9.70
C VAL A 9 17.46 -0.77 -9.80
N LEU A 10 17.21 -2.08 -9.89
CA LEU A 10 15.85 -2.65 -9.91
C LEU A 10 15.07 -2.32 -8.64
N LEU A 11 15.70 -2.43 -7.47
CA LEU A 11 15.09 -2.06 -6.19
C LEU A 11 14.67 -0.59 -6.18
N ILE A 12 15.56 0.31 -6.60
CA ILE A 12 15.27 1.75 -6.70
C ILE A 12 14.15 1.98 -7.72
N SER A 13 14.22 1.38 -8.91
CA SER A 13 13.20 1.55 -9.94
C SER A 13 11.81 1.13 -9.47
N VAL A 14 11.69 0.08 -8.64
CA VAL A 14 10.41 -0.38 -8.11
C VAL A 14 9.93 0.48 -6.94
N THR A 15 10.82 0.96 -6.07
CA THR A 15 10.41 1.87 -4.98
C THR A 15 9.94 3.22 -5.49
N PHE A 16 10.48 3.68 -6.63
CA PHE A 16 10.11 4.94 -7.28
C PHE A 16 9.19 4.75 -8.48
N ALA A 17 8.65 3.54 -8.71
CA ALA A 17 7.69 3.33 -9.78
C ALA A 17 6.39 4.05 -9.46
N GLU A 18 5.84 4.74 -10.45
CA GLU A 18 4.45 5.21 -10.41
C GLU A 18 3.52 4.00 -10.25
N ILE A 19 2.37 4.24 -9.63
CA ILE A 19 1.30 3.23 -9.57
C ILE A 19 0.87 2.88 -10.98
N SER A 20 0.89 1.58 -11.31
CA SER A 20 0.26 1.12 -12.53
C SER A 20 -1.24 0.95 -12.32
N ASP A 21 -2.02 1.08 -13.40
CA ASP A 21 -3.45 0.75 -13.40
C ASP A 21 -3.70 -0.67 -12.84
N LYS A 22 -2.76 -1.59 -13.08
CA LYS A 22 -2.85 -2.98 -12.61
C LYS A 22 -2.69 -3.10 -11.10
N ASP A 23 -1.86 -2.28 -10.48
CA ASP A 23 -1.70 -2.24 -9.02
C ASP A 23 -2.97 -1.73 -8.35
N MET A 24 -3.61 -0.72 -8.95
CA MET A 24 -4.92 -0.22 -8.52
C MET A 24 -6.03 -1.26 -8.70
N GLU A 25 -6.08 -1.95 -9.83
CA GLU A 25 -7.02 -3.05 -10.06
C GLU A 25 -6.87 -4.15 -9.01
N ASN A 26 -5.64 -4.61 -8.74
CA ASN A 26 -5.38 -5.64 -7.75
C ASN A 26 -5.75 -5.18 -6.33
N PHE A 27 -5.49 -3.91 -6.02
CA PHE A 27 -5.89 -3.32 -4.74
C PHE A 27 -7.42 -3.30 -4.57
N MET A 28 -8.15 -2.83 -5.59
CA MET A 28 -9.61 -2.80 -5.58
C MET A 28 -10.24 -4.20 -5.54
N GLU A 29 -9.66 -5.16 -6.27
CA GLU A 29 -10.08 -6.55 -6.24
C GLU A 29 -9.90 -7.13 -4.82
N CYS A 30 -8.74 -6.92 -4.20
CA CYS A 30 -8.49 -7.34 -2.82
C CYS A 30 -9.49 -6.70 -1.84
N MET A 31 -9.75 -5.39 -1.95
CA MET A 31 -10.74 -4.71 -1.10
C MET A 31 -12.15 -5.28 -1.26
N SER A 32 -12.50 -5.77 -2.47
CA SER A 32 -13.82 -6.37 -2.72
C SER A 32 -14.00 -7.75 -2.11
N GLU A 33 -12.90 -8.41 -1.72
CA GLU A 33 -12.89 -9.70 -1.04
C GLU A 33 -12.96 -9.57 0.49
N ILE A 34 -12.88 -8.34 1.04
CA ILE A 34 -13.06 -8.11 2.48
C ILE A 34 -14.52 -8.36 2.83
N GLU A 35 -14.78 -9.44 3.59
CA GLU A 35 -16.14 -9.87 3.93
C GLU A 35 -16.80 -8.94 4.96
N GLU A 36 -16.00 -8.32 5.82
CA GLU A 36 -16.47 -7.40 6.85
C GLU A 36 -16.76 -6.00 6.30
N THR A 37 -17.77 -5.35 6.87
CA THR A 37 -18.08 -3.94 6.58
C THR A 37 -18.03 -3.13 7.86
N CYS A 38 -17.64 -1.85 7.77
CA CYS A 38 -17.69 -0.95 8.90
C CYS A 38 -18.98 -0.11 8.87
N ASP A 39 -19.93 -0.43 9.75
CA ASP A 39 -21.23 0.25 9.86
C ASP A 39 -21.12 1.70 10.37
N VAL A 40 -20.06 1.99 11.13
CA VAL A 40 -19.75 3.34 11.65
C VAL A 40 -18.36 3.73 11.15
N PRO A 41 -18.24 4.18 9.88
CA PRO A 41 -16.95 4.56 9.34
C PRO A 41 -16.38 5.75 10.12
N LYS A 42 -15.11 5.64 10.50
CA LYS A 42 -14.33 6.73 11.07
C LYS A 42 -14.06 7.79 10.00
N ASP A 43 -13.98 9.06 10.41
CA ASP A 43 -13.59 10.14 9.51
C ASP A 43 -12.07 10.14 9.36
N PRO A 44 -11.53 9.98 8.13
CA PRO A 44 -10.08 10.09 7.91
C PRO A 44 -9.48 11.40 8.41
N GLN A 45 -10.23 12.49 8.48
CA GLN A 45 -9.68 13.77 8.94
C GLN A 45 -9.29 13.79 10.43
N ASP A 46 -9.81 12.85 11.22
CA ASP A 46 -9.50 12.72 12.64
C ASP A 46 -8.12 12.10 12.90
N TYR A 47 -7.46 11.54 11.88
CA TYR A 47 -6.18 10.85 11.99
C TYR A 47 -5.08 11.65 11.29
N ASP A 48 -3.97 11.90 11.98
CA ASP A 48 -2.84 12.66 11.43
C ASP A 48 -2.16 11.90 10.29
N GLU A 49 -2.19 10.57 10.35
CA GLU A 49 -1.69 9.64 9.33
C GLU A 49 -2.49 9.68 8.03
N CYS A 50 -3.73 10.19 8.10
CA CYS A 50 -4.66 10.34 6.98
C CYS A 50 -4.71 11.79 6.45
N LYS A 51 -3.77 12.65 6.84
CA LYS A 51 -3.62 13.98 6.27
C LYS A 51 -2.57 13.94 5.19
N VAL A 52 -2.98 14.19 3.95
CA VAL A 52 -2.05 14.38 2.84
C VAL A 52 -1.44 15.78 2.99
N ASP A 53 -0.13 15.91 2.84
CA ASP A 53 0.51 17.21 2.67
C ASP A 53 -0.11 17.88 1.44
N GLU A 54 -0.85 18.99 1.63
CA GLU A 54 -1.54 19.71 0.54
C GLU A 54 -0.56 20.24 -0.53
N ASP A 55 0.73 20.25 -0.21
CA ASP A 55 1.83 20.69 -1.08
C ASP A 55 2.36 19.60 -2.03
N LYS A 56 1.88 18.34 -1.92
CA LYS A 56 2.27 17.25 -2.82
C LYS A 56 1.22 17.03 -3.91
N GLU A 57 1.59 17.27 -5.16
CA GLU A 57 0.75 16.90 -6.31
C GLU A 57 0.68 15.37 -6.42
N ALA A 58 -0.47 14.85 -6.83
CA ALA A 58 -0.69 13.40 -6.98
C ALA A 58 0.29 12.74 -7.98
N GLU A 59 0.85 13.54 -8.90
CA GLU A 59 1.85 13.12 -9.90
C GLU A 59 3.24 12.86 -9.28
N ASP A 60 3.51 13.38 -8.08
CA ASP A 60 4.81 13.21 -7.39
C ASP A 60 4.83 12.03 -6.41
N VAL A 61 3.71 11.32 -6.24
CA VAL A 61 3.57 10.25 -5.24
C VAL A 61 3.87 8.90 -5.90
N THR A 62 4.97 8.27 -5.46
CA THR A 62 5.31 6.91 -5.89
C THR A 62 4.28 5.90 -5.38
N GLY A 63 4.16 4.73 -6.04
CA GLY A 63 3.24 3.70 -5.54
C GLY A 63 3.59 3.19 -4.15
N ALA A 64 4.88 3.17 -3.81
CA ALA A 64 5.32 2.86 -2.45
C ALA A 64 4.82 3.88 -1.43
N GLU A 65 4.89 5.18 -1.75
CA GLU A 65 4.39 6.24 -0.89
C GLU A 65 2.87 6.24 -0.78
N TYR A 66 2.15 6.03 -1.88
CA TYR A 66 0.69 5.98 -1.87
C TYR A 66 0.17 4.80 -1.04
N PHE A 67 0.62 3.57 -1.31
CA PHE A 67 0.15 2.40 -0.55
C PHE A 67 0.71 2.39 0.87
N GLY A 68 1.87 3.00 1.12
CA GLY A 68 2.38 3.27 2.47
C GLY A 68 1.47 4.21 3.24
N TYR A 69 1.06 5.32 2.63
CA TYR A 69 0.12 6.27 3.21
C TYR A 69 -1.25 5.64 3.52
N VAL A 70 -1.81 4.90 2.55
CA VAL A 70 -3.08 4.18 2.75
C VAL A 70 -2.92 3.20 3.92
N LYS A 71 -1.83 2.44 3.97
CA LYS A 71 -1.56 1.52 5.07
C LYS A 71 -1.47 2.23 6.43
N ASP A 72 -0.77 3.35 6.52
CA ASP A 72 -0.58 4.06 7.79
C ASP A 72 -1.91 4.68 8.27
N CYS A 73 -2.64 5.32 7.36
CA CYS A 73 -3.96 5.89 7.62
C CYS A 73 -4.98 4.83 8.11
N TYR A 74 -5.17 3.76 7.35
CA TYR A 74 -6.11 2.70 7.71
C TYR A 74 -5.62 1.86 8.90
N GLY A 75 -4.30 1.79 9.13
CA GLY A 75 -3.72 1.18 10.33
C GLY A 75 -4.09 1.94 11.60
N ALA A 76 -4.01 3.28 11.58
CA ALA A 76 -4.44 4.11 12.70
C ALA A 76 -5.94 3.97 12.98
N MET A 77 -6.77 3.91 11.93
CA MET A 77 -8.21 3.63 12.08
C MET A 77 -8.49 2.24 12.66
N ALA A 78 -7.72 1.23 12.27
CA ALA A 78 -7.85 -0.13 12.79
C ALA A 78 -7.48 -0.21 14.28
N ASP A 79 -6.42 0.50 14.70
CA ASP A 79 -5.96 0.55 16.08
C ASP A 79 -6.98 1.22 17.01
N ASP A 80 -7.73 2.20 16.51
CA ASP A 80 -8.79 2.93 17.23
C ASP A 80 -10.21 2.35 16.99
N SER A 81 -10.28 1.19 16.34
CA SER A 81 -11.53 0.47 16.07
C SER A 81 -11.57 -0.86 16.79
N GLU A 82 -12.78 -1.40 16.97
CA GLU A 82 -13.01 -2.74 17.50
C GLU A 82 -14.01 -3.49 16.61
N GLY A 83 -14.06 -4.83 16.76
CA GLY A 83 -15.02 -5.67 16.04
C GLY A 83 -14.82 -5.67 14.53
N ASP A 84 -15.91 -5.61 13.77
CA ASP A 84 -15.90 -5.76 12.32
C ASP A 84 -15.29 -4.53 11.61
N CYS A 85 -15.40 -3.33 12.20
CA CYS A 85 -14.70 -2.15 11.70
C CYS A 85 -13.17 -2.31 11.78
N LYS A 86 -12.66 -2.88 12.87
CA LYS A 86 -11.22 -3.17 13.00
C LYS A 86 -10.76 -4.14 11.92
N LYS A 87 -11.47 -5.24 11.73
CA LYS A 87 -11.15 -6.25 10.70
C LYS A 87 -11.21 -5.69 9.29
N TYR A 88 -12.22 -4.84 9.00
CA TYR A 88 -12.32 -4.17 7.72
C TYR A 88 -11.08 -3.32 7.44
N TYR A 89 -10.68 -2.47 8.40
CA TYR A 89 -9.50 -1.62 8.25
C TYR A 89 -8.19 -2.40 8.21
N GLU A 90 -8.06 -3.48 9.00
CA GLU A 90 -6.94 -4.42 8.90
C GLU A 90 -6.89 -5.08 7.51
N GLY A 91 -8.04 -5.45 6.93
CA GLY A 91 -8.13 -5.96 5.56
C GLY A 91 -7.65 -4.96 4.52
N VAL A 92 -8.00 -3.67 4.67
CA VAL A 92 -7.49 -2.61 3.78
C VAL A 92 -5.96 -2.47 3.91
N VAL A 93 -5.43 -2.51 5.14
CA VAL A 93 -3.98 -2.51 5.42
C VAL A 93 -3.28 -3.70 4.76
N GLU A 94 -3.86 -4.90 4.86
CA GLU A 94 -3.33 -6.11 4.23
C GLU A 94 -3.35 -6.01 2.70
N CYS A 95 -4.41 -5.46 2.11
CA CYS A 95 -4.50 -5.21 0.66
C CYS A 95 -3.45 -4.20 0.19
N SER A 96 -3.20 -3.12 0.93
CA SER A 96 -2.11 -2.19 0.60
C SER A 96 -0.73 -2.87 0.74
N GLY A 97 -0.57 -3.73 1.75
CA GLY A 97 0.64 -4.50 1.97
C GLY A 97 0.91 -5.57 0.90
N SER A 98 -0.14 -6.18 0.33
CA SER A 98 -0.02 -7.22 -0.69
C SER A 98 0.45 -6.67 -2.03
N VAL A 99 0.03 -5.45 -2.40
CA VAL A 99 0.50 -4.75 -3.60
C VAL A 99 1.98 -4.38 -3.47
N LEU A 100 2.39 -3.86 -2.31
CA LEU A 100 3.80 -3.60 -1.98
C LEU A 100 4.63 -4.90 -1.94
N GLY A 101 4.04 -5.97 -1.41
CA GLY A 101 4.65 -7.28 -1.26
C GLY A 101 4.83 -8.01 -2.60
N PHE A 102 3.89 -7.87 -3.54
CA PHE A 102 3.99 -8.46 -4.88
C PHE A 102 5.14 -7.84 -5.68
N ALA A 103 5.29 -6.51 -5.59
CA ALA A 103 6.41 -5.80 -6.20
C ALA A 103 7.77 -6.28 -5.63
N LEU A 104 7.87 -6.48 -4.31
CA LEU A 104 9.06 -7.03 -3.65
C LEU A 104 9.28 -8.52 -3.92
N ALA A 105 8.22 -9.32 -4.01
CA ALA A 105 8.29 -10.75 -4.30
C ALA A 105 8.76 -11.02 -5.73
N LEU A 106 8.29 -10.25 -6.71
CA LEU A 106 8.80 -10.28 -8.08
C LEU A 106 10.29 -9.95 -8.13
N LEU A 107 10.73 -8.94 -7.37
CA LEU A 107 12.15 -8.60 -7.24
C LEU A 107 12.98 -9.72 -6.61
N ALA A 108 12.48 -10.37 -5.56
CA ALA A 108 13.14 -11.52 -4.94
C ALA A 108 13.23 -12.72 -5.90
N LEU A 109 12.21 -12.94 -6.74
CA LEU A 109 12.21 -13.96 -7.78
C LEU A 109 13.24 -13.65 -8.87
N VAL A 110 13.32 -12.40 -9.33
CA VAL A 110 14.35 -11.96 -10.29
C VAL A 110 15.75 -12.07 -9.68
N ALA A 111 15.92 -11.73 -8.40
CA ALA A 111 17.17 -11.89 -7.67
C ALA A 111 17.61 -13.36 -7.53
N LEU A 112 16.67 -14.30 -7.39
CA LEU A 112 16.93 -15.74 -7.35
C LEU A 112 17.26 -16.35 -8.72
N LEU A 113 16.80 -15.73 -9.81
CA LEU A 113 17.05 -16.18 -11.18
C LEU A 113 18.40 -15.69 -11.76
N ILE A 114 19.12 -14.82 -11.04
CA ILE A 114 20.40 -14.21 -11.44
C ILE A 114 21.57 -14.78 -10.64
#